data_AF-A0A3C0G2Q8-F1
#
_entry.id   AF-A0A3C0G2Q8-F1
#
_cell.length_a   1.000
_cell.length_b   1.000
_cell.length_c   1.000
_cell.angle_alpha   90.00
_cell.angle_beta   90.00
_cell.angle_gamma   90.00
#
_symmetry.space_group_name_H-M   'P 1'
#
loop_
_entity.id
_entity.type
_entity.pdbx_description
1 polymer ?
#
loop_
_entity_poly.entity_id
_entity_poly.type
_entity_poly.pdbx_seq_one_letter_code
_entity_poly.pdbx_strand_id
1 'polypeptide(L)'
;MENDLIKYISNLSNYKRYSSLLRDEYLSEIPKLIYDNLKTYFNETEKQDVDWDEFKGFVLMNHPNLNDSKVKSFVAYVNKLIESGNEVENFVIKNLSTRHYADRIADTAFSVSTGDAEMSDVADLLREYNLEVKGVEWDLASLNLSENEMFHELQDLKNTKKYSWSIPELELMMGPISKGDFIILAARPDGGKTTLLSAQAVNWCKQLEDDECVLWCNNEEAGNRVRLRQIQAGLSWTTEEVMFDVKKSI
;
A
#
# COMPACT_ATOMS: atom_id res chain seq x y z
N MET A 1 24.99 7.12 5.45
CA MET A 1 23.65 7.73 5.28
C MET A 1 23.17 7.62 3.84
N GLU A 2 23.74 8.34 2.86
CA GLU A 2 23.33 8.22 1.44
C GLU A 2 23.54 6.79 0.89
N ASN A 3 24.68 6.17 1.22
CA ASN A 3 24.98 4.79 0.82
C ASN A 3 23.93 3.79 1.31
N ASP A 4 23.59 3.87 2.59
CA ASP A 4 22.64 2.96 3.24
C ASP A 4 21.23 3.14 2.67
N LEU A 5 20.87 4.39 2.36
CA LEU A 5 19.61 4.72 1.72
C LEU A 5 19.51 4.14 0.31
N ILE A 6 20.53 4.36 -0.54
CA ILE A 6 20.57 3.83 -1.91
C ILE A 6 20.52 2.30 -1.90
N LYS A 7 21.19 1.67 -0.93
CA LYS A 7 21.14 0.22 -0.75
C LYS A 7 19.77 -0.26 -0.27
N TYR A 8 19.07 0.50 0.56
CA TYR A 8 17.74 0.13 1.01
C TYR A 8 16.69 0.16 -0.11
N ILE A 9 16.74 1.19 -0.96
CA ILE A 9 15.87 1.33 -2.12
C ILE A 9 16.30 0.46 -3.31
N SER A 10 17.37 -0.34 -3.17
CA SER A 10 17.79 -1.29 -4.20
C SER A 10 16.90 -2.54 -4.25
N ASN A 11 15.82 -2.57 -3.48
CA ASN A 11 14.73 -3.52 -3.59
C ASN A 11 13.48 -2.82 -4.12
N LEU A 12 12.78 -3.43 -5.08
CA LEU A 12 11.62 -2.84 -5.77
C LEU A 12 10.49 -2.44 -4.81
N SER A 13 10.24 -3.23 -3.77
CA SER A 13 9.19 -2.95 -2.79
C SER A 13 9.54 -1.71 -1.96
N ASN A 14 10.80 -1.60 -1.53
CA ASN A 14 11.29 -0.42 -0.81
C ASN A 14 11.37 0.80 -1.72
N TYR A 15 11.81 0.62 -2.97
CA TYR A 15 11.83 1.69 -3.96
C TYR A 15 10.44 2.30 -4.14
N LYS A 16 9.41 1.46 -4.38
CA LYS A 16 8.03 1.94 -4.54
C LYS A 16 7.51 2.69 -3.31
N ARG A 17 7.89 2.25 -2.12
CA ARG A 17 7.42 2.83 -0.85
C ARG A 17 8.11 4.13 -0.47
N TYR A 18 9.42 4.24 -0.70
CA TYR A 18 10.23 5.34 -0.16
C TYR A 18 10.82 6.27 -1.23
N SER A 19 10.72 5.94 -2.52
CA SER A 19 11.22 6.81 -3.59
C SER A 19 10.58 8.20 -3.57
N SER A 20 9.29 8.30 -3.24
CA SER A 20 8.56 9.57 -3.12
C SER A 20 9.03 10.45 -1.95
N LEU A 21 9.66 9.86 -0.93
CA LEU A 21 10.16 10.59 0.23
C LEU A 21 11.54 11.20 -0.02
N LEU A 22 12.22 10.78 -1.08
CA LEU A 22 13.55 11.26 -1.43
C LEU A 22 13.45 12.50 -2.31
N ARG A 23 13.81 13.65 -1.74
CA ARG A 23 14.01 14.87 -2.52
C ARG A 23 15.42 14.91 -3.09
N ASP A 24 15.52 15.45 -4.30
CA ASP A 24 16.78 15.65 -5.03
C ASP A 24 17.82 16.45 -4.24
N GLU A 25 17.38 17.35 -3.35
CA GLU A 25 18.30 18.19 -2.57
C GLU A 25 19.10 17.41 -1.51
N TYR A 26 18.68 16.19 -1.16
CA TYR A 26 19.33 15.37 -0.14
C TYR A 26 20.40 14.42 -0.71
N LEU A 27 20.54 14.37 -2.04
CA LEU A 27 21.45 13.43 -2.70
C LEU A 27 22.59 14.18 -3.37
N SER A 28 23.81 13.75 -3.06
CA SER A 28 24.99 14.10 -3.83
C SER A 28 24.87 13.62 -5.28
N GLU A 29 25.67 14.20 -6.19
CA GLU A 29 25.56 14.01 -7.64
C GLU A 29 25.57 12.53 -8.10
N ILE A 30 26.36 11.67 -7.45
CA ILE A 30 26.50 10.24 -7.78
C ILE A 30 25.33 9.40 -7.24
N PRO A 31 24.94 9.47 -5.95
CA PRO A 31 23.71 8.86 -5.45
C PRO A 31 22.46 9.25 -6.26
N LYS A 32 22.38 10.52 -6.69
CA LYS A 32 21.30 11.00 -7.54
C LYS A 32 21.26 10.28 -8.89
N LEU A 33 22.41 10.17 -9.55
CA LEU A 33 22.53 9.40 -10.81
C LEU A 33 22.06 7.95 -10.63
N ILE A 34 22.35 7.31 -9.49
CA ILE A 34 21.85 5.96 -9.19
C ILE A 34 20.33 5.99 -9.04
N TYR A 35 19.81 6.86 -8.17
CA TYR A 35 18.38 7.01 -7.90
C TYR A 35 17.54 7.23 -9.18
N ASP A 36 17.99 8.11 -10.08
CA ASP A 36 17.29 8.45 -11.32
C ASP A 36 17.18 7.23 -12.26
N ASN A 37 18.20 6.38 -12.29
CA ASN A 37 18.25 5.21 -13.16
C ASN A 37 17.62 3.96 -12.53
N LEU A 38 17.38 3.93 -11.22
CA LEU A 38 16.74 2.80 -10.53
C LEU A 38 15.34 2.52 -11.08
N LYS A 39 14.55 3.58 -11.34
CA LYS A 39 13.19 3.44 -11.90
C LYS A 39 13.21 2.68 -13.23
N THR A 40 14.08 3.12 -14.13
CA THR A 40 14.21 2.57 -15.47
C THR A 40 14.73 1.14 -15.41
N TYR A 41 15.72 0.89 -14.54
CA TYR A 41 16.27 -0.44 -14.33
C TYR A 41 15.20 -1.45 -13.85
N PHE A 42 14.39 -1.09 -12.85
CA PHE A 42 13.34 -1.97 -12.35
C PHE A 42 12.24 -2.23 -13.39
N ASN A 43 11.94 -1.25 -14.24
CA ASN A 43 10.95 -1.40 -15.30
C ASN A 43 11.45 -2.30 -16.44
N GLU A 44 12.74 -2.25 -16.77
CA GLU A 44 13.31 -3.04 -17.88
C GLU A 44 13.71 -4.46 -17.49
N THR A 45 14.14 -4.67 -16.24
CA THR A 45 14.63 -5.98 -15.78
C THR A 45 13.56 -6.83 -15.10
N GLU A 46 12.46 -6.22 -14.65
CA GLU A 46 11.40 -6.85 -13.83
C GLU A 46 11.92 -7.57 -12.56
N LYS A 47 13.15 -7.28 -12.13
CA LYS A 47 13.77 -7.89 -10.96
C LYS A 47 13.30 -7.24 -9.66
N GLN A 48 13.24 -8.04 -8.60
CA GLN A 48 12.90 -7.58 -7.25
C GLN A 48 14.07 -6.88 -6.56
N ASP A 49 15.29 -7.30 -6.84
CA ASP A 49 16.52 -6.75 -6.26
C ASP A 49 17.47 -6.30 -7.38
N VAL A 50 18.20 -5.21 -7.12
CA VAL A 50 19.23 -4.70 -8.03
C VAL A 50 20.45 -5.62 -7.98
N ASP A 51 20.81 -6.17 -9.13
CA ASP A 51 22.12 -6.76 -9.34
C ASP A 51 23.08 -5.62 -9.65
N TRP A 52 23.97 -5.28 -8.70
CA TRP A 52 24.85 -4.13 -8.82
C TRP A 52 25.87 -4.25 -9.96
N ASP A 53 26.24 -5.47 -10.38
CA ASP A 53 27.14 -5.67 -11.51
C ASP A 53 26.42 -5.41 -12.84
N GLU A 54 25.18 -5.89 -12.96
CA GLU A 54 24.32 -5.60 -14.11
C GLU A 54 23.93 -4.11 -14.17
N PHE A 55 23.58 -3.52 -13.03
CA PHE A 55 23.21 -2.11 -12.91
C PHE A 55 24.35 -1.17 -13.33
N LYS A 56 25.61 -1.51 -12.99
CA LYS A 56 26.78 -0.78 -13.49
C LYS A 56 26.80 -0.76 -15.02
N GLY A 57 26.60 -1.91 -15.65
CA GLY A 57 26.53 -2.01 -17.11
C GLY A 57 25.40 -1.18 -17.70
N PHE A 58 24.21 -1.28 -17.10
CA PHE A 58 23.01 -0.53 -17.50
C PHE A 58 23.21 0.98 -17.50
N VAL A 59 23.73 1.54 -16.40
CA VAL A 59 23.95 2.99 -16.28
C VAL A 59 25.00 3.48 -17.27
N LEU A 60 26.08 2.73 -17.49
CA LEU A 60 27.12 3.10 -18.45
C LEU A 60 26.63 3.05 -19.90
N MET A 61 25.73 2.12 -20.24
CA MET A 61 25.12 2.05 -21.57
C MET A 61 24.13 3.19 -21.81
N ASN A 62 23.35 3.57 -20.80
CA ASN A 62 22.35 4.65 -20.93
C ASN A 62 22.95 6.06 -20.87
N HIS A 63 24.19 6.20 -20.40
CA HIS A 63 24.88 7.47 -20.30
C HIS A 63 26.27 7.44 -20.97
N PRO A 64 26.35 7.25 -22.30
CA PRO A 64 27.62 7.07 -23.02
C PRO A 64 28.52 8.32 -23.02
N ASN A 65 27.97 9.50 -22.70
CA ASN A 65 28.69 10.77 -22.67
C ASN A 65 29.24 11.14 -21.27
N LEU A 66 29.18 10.23 -20.30
CA LEU A 66 29.78 10.46 -18.99
C LEU A 66 31.30 10.60 -19.11
N ASN A 67 31.86 11.62 -18.47
CA ASN A 67 33.30 11.82 -18.41
C ASN A 67 33.97 10.66 -17.64
N ASP A 68 35.13 10.19 -18.10
CA ASP A 68 35.95 9.14 -17.48
C ASP A 68 36.15 9.34 -15.97
N SER A 69 36.28 10.60 -15.53
CA SER A 69 36.39 10.93 -14.11
C SER A 69 35.13 10.58 -13.32
N LYS A 70 33.94 10.80 -13.89
CA LYS A 70 32.65 10.49 -13.25
C LYS A 70 32.37 9.00 -13.26
N VAL A 71 32.73 8.31 -14.36
CA VAL A 71 32.63 6.84 -14.46
C VAL A 71 33.44 6.16 -13.35
N LYS A 72 34.69 6.60 -13.13
CA LYS A 72 35.53 6.06 -12.05
C LYS A 72 34.92 6.28 -10.68
N SER A 73 34.42 7.49 -10.41
CA SER A 73 33.79 7.82 -9.12
C SER A 73 32.49 7.03 -8.90
N PHE A 74 31.68 6.83 -9.93
CA PHE A 74 30.47 6.01 -9.89
C PHE A 74 30.78 4.55 -9.59
N VAL A 75 31.72 3.94 -10.32
CA VAL A 75 32.12 2.54 -10.10
C VAL A 75 32.69 2.36 -8.70
N ALA A 76 33.52 3.30 -8.23
CA ALA A 76 34.05 3.28 -6.87
C ALA A 76 32.93 3.39 -5.81
N TYR A 77 31.92 4.22 -6.06
CA TYR A 77 30.76 4.35 -5.17
C TYR A 77 29.95 3.06 -5.11
N VAL A 78 29.62 2.44 -6.25
CA VAL A 78 28.88 1.18 -6.29
C VAL A 78 29.64 0.05 -5.59
N ASN A 79 30.95 -0.07 -5.82
CA ASN A 79 31.76 -1.08 -5.12
C ASN A 79 31.75 -0.85 -3.59
N LYS A 80 31.79 0.42 -3.15
CA LYS A 80 31.64 0.77 -1.74
C LYS A 80 30.26 0.40 -1.17
N LEU A 81 29.19 0.48 -1.96
CA LEU A 81 27.84 0.04 -1.56
C LEU A 81 27.77 -1.48 -1.35
N ILE A 82 28.44 -2.24 -2.22
CA ILE A 82 28.52 -3.71 -2.14
C ILE A 82 29.25 -4.11 -0.84
N GLU A 83 30.32 -3.40 -0.48
CA GLU A 83 31.15 -3.68 0.70
C GLU A 83 30.52 -3.24 2.03
N SER A 84 29.71 -2.17 2.06
CA SER A 84 28.96 -1.78 3.26
C SER A 84 27.91 -2.85 3.59
N GLY A 85 27.82 -3.33 4.83
CA GLY A 85 26.87 -4.37 5.25
C GLY A 85 25.39 -3.99 5.09
N ASN A 86 24.47 -4.96 5.26
CA ASN A 86 23.01 -4.75 5.18
C ASN A 86 22.40 -4.19 6.48
N GLU A 87 23.14 -3.40 7.24
CA GLU A 87 22.58 -2.67 8.38
C GLU A 87 22.04 -1.33 7.89
N VAL A 88 20.93 -1.39 7.14
CA VAL A 88 20.15 -0.18 6.92
C VAL A 88 19.58 0.20 8.29
N GLU A 89 20.15 1.22 8.90
CA GLU A 89 19.64 1.74 10.15
C GLU A 89 18.23 2.28 9.91
N ASN A 90 17.22 1.64 10.53
CA ASN A 90 15.86 2.17 10.66
C ASN A 90 15.82 3.66 11.05
N PHE A 91 16.88 4.14 11.71
CA PHE A 91 17.10 5.54 12.04
C PHE A 91 17.11 6.49 10.83
N VAL A 92 17.73 6.12 9.71
CA VAL A 92 17.81 6.98 8.51
C VAL A 92 16.43 7.18 7.90
N ILE A 93 15.66 6.09 7.77
CA ILE A 93 14.29 6.13 7.23
C ILE A 93 13.39 6.94 8.15
N LYS A 94 13.45 6.69 9.47
CA LYS A 94 12.68 7.46 10.44
C LYS A 94 12.95 8.95 10.31
N ASN A 95 14.22 9.36 10.20
CA ASN A 95 14.57 10.77 10.04
C ASN A 95 14.07 11.38 8.72
N LEU A 96 14.13 10.63 7.62
CA LEU A 96 13.62 11.09 6.32
C LEU A 96 12.10 11.23 6.33
N SER A 97 11.38 10.22 6.83
CA SER A 97 9.93 10.30 6.99
C SER A 97 9.54 11.44 7.96
N THR A 98 10.23 11.61 9.10
CA THR A 98 9.99 12.75 10.01
C THR A 98 10.13 14.10 9.30
N ARG A 99 11.17 14.29 8.48
CA ARG A 99 11.35 15.54 7.72
C ARG A 99 10.23 15.73 6.70
N HIS A 100 9.89 14.69 5.95
CA HIS A 100 8.82 14.75 4.97
C HIS A 100 7.47 15.17 5.59
N TYR A 101 7.09 14.53 6.70
CA TYR A 101 5.85 14.90 7.39
C TYR A 101 5.93 16.28 8.05
N ALA A 102 7.09 16.67 8.60
CA ALA A 102 7.27 18.00 9.16
C ALA A 102 7.08 19.10 8.10
N ASP A 103 7.62 18.90 6.90
CA ASP A 103 7.42 19.83 5.77
C ASP A 103 5.94 19.92 5.39
N ARG A 104 5.26 18.77 5.20
CA ARG A 104 3.82 18.74 4.86
C ARG A 104 2.96 19.39 5.95
N ILE A 105 3.27 19.15 7.21
CA ILE A 105 2.58 19.77 8.36
C ILE A 105 2.81 21.28 8.35
N ALA A 106 4.02 21.75 8.06
CA ALA A 106 4.30 23.18 7.97
C ALA A 106 3.49 23.85 6.85
N ASP A 107 3.46 23.25 5.66
CA ASP A 107 2.69 23.75 4.50
C ASP A 107 1.18 23.75 4.79
N THR A 108 0.67 22.70 5.42
CA THR A 108 -0.75 22.57 5.76
C THR A 108 -1.13 23.54 6.87
N ALA A 109 -0.32 23.67 7.92
CA ALA A 109 -0.54 24.64 8.99
C ALA A 109 -0.50 26.09 8.47
N PHE A 110 0.36 26.38 7.50
CA PHE A 110 0.35 27.67 6.81
C PHE A 110 -0.95 27.87 6.03
N SER A 111 -1.42 26.86 5.31
CA SER A 111 -2.69 26.89 4.57
C SER A 111 -3.90 27.08 5.50
N VAL A 112 -3.87 26.51 6.71
CA VAL A 112 -4.87 26.77 7.76
C VAL A 112 -4.83 28.24 8.20
N SER A 113 -3.64 28.83 8.35
CA SER A 113 -3.50 30.24 8.68
C SER A 113 -4.00 31.18 7.57
N THR A 114 -3.95 30.76 6.31
CA THR A 114 -4.49 31.53 5.18
C THR A 114 -5.98 31.29 4.94
N GLY A 115 -6.55 30.23 5.54
CA GLY A 115 -7.97 29.86 5.44
C GLY A 115 -8.28 28.88 4.32
N ASP A 116 -7.26 28.28 3.70
CA ASP A 116 -7.39 27.32 2.59
C ASP A 116 -7.47 25.86 3.06
N ALA A 117 -7.26 25.59 4.34
CA ALA A 117 -7.32 24.27 4.97
C ALA A 117 -7.87 24.36 6.41
N GLU A 118 -8.21 23.22 7.01
CA GLU A 118 -8.71 23.12 8.37
C GLU A 118 -7.68 22.49 9.33
N MET A 119 -7.77 22.77 10.63
CA MET A 119 -6.89 22.15 11.63
C MET A 119 -7.05 20.62 11.71
N SER A 120 -8.18 20.08 11.25
CA SER A 120 -8.42 18.64 11.08
C SER A 120 -7.42 18.01 10.09
N ASP A 121 -7.08 18.71 9.00
CA ASP A 121 -6.13 18.22 7.99
C ASP A 121 -4.72 18.05 8.59
N VAL A 122 -4.32 18.96 9.48
CA VAL A 122 -3.04 18.86 10.22
C VAL A 122 -3.06 17.68 11.18
N ALA A 123 -4.19 17.43 11.84
CA ALA A 123 -4.36 16.28 12.75
C ALA A 123 -4.26 14.95 12.00
N ASP A 124 -4.81 14.86 10.78
CA ASP A 124 -4.68 13.68 9.93
C ASP A 124 -3.24 13.42 9.51
N LEU A 125 -2.49 14.45 9.11
CA LEU A 125 -1.05 14.30 8.80
C LEU A 125 -0.22 13.83 9.99
N LEU A 126 -0.53 14.31 11.19
CA LEU A 126 0.10 13.84 12.42
C LEU A 126 -0.22 12.37 12.71
N ARG A 127 -1.45 11.94 12.44
CA ARG A 127 -1.87 10.55 12.58
C ARG A 127 -1.13 9.64 11.58
N GLU A 128 -1.05 10.03 10.31
CA GLU A 128 -0.26 9.34 9.28
C GLU A 128 1.21 9.21 9.69
N TYR A 129 1.83 10.30 10.14
CA TYR A 129 3.21 10.30 10.64
C TYR A 129 3.42 9.30 11.77
N ASN A 130 2.53 9.30 12.78
CA ASN A 130 2.64 8.39 13.92
C ASN A 130 2.52 6.93 13.48
N LEU A 131 1.61 6.61 12.55
CA LEU A 131 1.46 5.26 12.00
C LEU A 131 2.71 4.80 11.24
N GLU A 132 3.32 5.70 10.45
CA GLU A 132 4.46 5.35 9.58
C GLU A 132 5.79 5.27 10.33
N VAL A 133 6.08 6.23 11.22
CA VAL A 133 7.43 6.43 11.78
C VAL A 133 7.61 5.86 13.17
N LYS A 134 6.62 6.03 14.04
CA LYS A 134 6.67 5.47 15.40
C LYS A 134 6.30 3.99 15.40
N GLY A 135 5.60 3.53 14.35
CA GLY A 135 4.86 2.27 14.44
C GLY A 135 3.76 2.41 15.49
N VAL A 136 2.95 1.37 15.65
CA VAL A 136 1.85 1.40 16.61
C VAL A 136 2.37 1.21 18.04
N GLU A 137 3.19 2.15 18.51
CA GLU A 137 3.44 2.34 19.93
C GLU A 137 2.16 2.98 20.49
N TRP A 138 1.21 2.14 20.89
CA TRP A 138 0.03 2.59 21.62
C TRP A 138 0.52 3.23 22.91
N ASP A 139 0.58 4.54 22.93
CA ASP A 139 0.83 5.27 24.16
C ASP A 139 -0.37 5.00 25.07
N LEU A 140 -0.21 4.14 26.09
CA LEU A 140 -1.29 3.79 27.02
C LEU A 140 -1.91 5.03 27.69
N ALA A 141 -1.18 6.15 27.73
CA ALA A 141 -1.68 7.44 28.18
C ALA A 141 -2.74 8.05 27.24
N SER A 142 -2.73 7.72 25.94
CA SER A 142 -3.73 8.17 24.96
C SER A 142 -5.01 7.33 24.95
N LEU A 143 -5.11 6.29 25.80
CA LEU A 143 -6.31 5.47 25.96
C LEU A 143 -7.31 6.03 26.99
N ASN A 144 -6.96 7.13 27.68
CA ASN A 144 -7.92 7.88 28.49
C ASN A 144 -8.80 8.74 27.58
N LEU A 145 -9.73 8.09 26.89
CA LEU A 145 -10.76 8.78 26.12
C LEU A 145 -11.61 9.62 27.09
N SER A 146 -11.72 10.92 26.80
CA SER A 146 -12.68 11.78 27.48
C SER A 146 -14.11 11.35 27.12
N GLU A 147 -15.08 11.70 27.98
CA GLU A 147 -16.50 11.41 27.71
C GLU A 147 -16.97 11.96 26.35
N ASN A 148 -16.41 13.11 25.93
CA ASN A 148 -16.72 13.71 24.63
C ASN A 148 -16.17 12.89 23.47
N GLU A 149 -14.94 12.38 23.57
CA GLU A 149 -14.34 11.53 22.52
C GLU A 149 -15.11 10.21 22.39
N MET A 150 -15.45 9.57 23.51
CA MET A 150 -16.30 8.38 23.50
C MET A 150 -17.66 8.63 22.84
N PHE A 151 -18.27 9.79 23.11
CA PHE A 151 -19.53 10.17 22.50
C PHE A 151 -19.41 10.34 20.99
N HIS A 152 -18.35 11.00 20.52
CA HIS A 152 -18.06 11.15 19.10
C HIS A 152 -17.84 9.79 18.41
N GLU A 153 -17.05 8.89 19.00
CA GLU A 153 -16.83 7.54 18.46
C GLU A 153 -18.14 6.74 18.35
N LEU A 154 -19.03 6.82 19.34
CA LEU A 154 -20.33 6.16 19.30
C LEU A 154 -21.26 6.77 18.24
N GLN A 155 -21.20 8.09 18.03
CA GLN A 155 -21.92 8.74 16.92
C GLN A 155 -21.39 8.26 15.57
N ASP A 156 -20.08 8.18 15.41
CA ASP A 156 -19.44 7.69 14.19
C ASP A 156 -19.82 6.24 13.92
N LEU A 157 -19.77 5.37 14.92
CA LEU A 157 -20.20 3.96 14.82
C LEU A 157 -21.69 3.83 14.42
N LYS A 158 -22.53 4.74 14.90
CA LYS A 158 -23.95 4.78 14.55
C LYS A 158 -24.18 5.20 13.10
N ASN A 159 -23.39 6.16 12.60
CA ASN A 159 -23.53 6.73 11.26
C ASN A 159 -22.72 5.97 10.20
N THR A 160 -21.78 5.12 10.61
CA THR A 160 -20.95 4.32 9.70
C THR A 160 -21.83 3.39 8.86
N LYS A 161 -21.55 3.37 7.54
CA LYS A 161 -22.19 2.47 6.59
C LYS A 161 -21.99 1.01 6.98
N LYS A 162 -23.06 0.22 6.89
CA LYS A 162 -23.09 -1.18 7.28
C LYS A 162 -23.54 -2.04 6.11
N TYR A 163 -22.89 -3.18 5.95
CA TYR A 163 -23.13 -4.15 4.89
C TYR A 163 -23.81 -5.39 5.45
N SER A 164 -25.01 -5.67 4.98
CA SER A 164 -25.80 -6.84 5.37
C SER A 164 -25.29 -8.11 4.70
N TRP A 165 -25.44 -9.25 5.38
CA TRP A 165 -25.08 -10.56 4.85
C TRP A 165 -26.17 -11.08 3.92
N SER A 166 -25.84 -11.99 2.99
CA SER A 166 -26.89 -12.65 2.19
C SER A 166 -27.70 -13.69 2.96
N ILE A 167 -27.22 -14.11 4.14
CA ILE A 167 -27.82 -15.15 4.98
C ILE A 167 -28.40 -14.46 6.23
N PRO A 168 -29.73 -14.37 6.36
CA PRO A 168 -30.37 -13.65 7.47
C PRO A 168 -29.97 -14.18 8.85
N GLU A 169 -29.81 -15.49 8.98
CA GLU A 169 -29.42 -16.13 10.23
C GLU A 169 -28.00 -15.77 10.65
N LEU A 170 -27.10 -15.61 9.66
CA LEU A 170 -25.72 -15.19 9.91
C LEU A 170 -25.69 -13.74 10.37
N GLU A 171 -26.48 -12.87 9.74
CA GLU A 171 -26.59 -11.47 10.15
C GLU A 171 -27.20 -11.31 11.53
N LEU A 172 -28.19 -12.14 11.88
CA LEU A 172 -28.76 -12.13 13.23
C LEU A 172 -27.72 -12.48 14.30
N MET A 173 -26.80 -13.40 14.00
CA MET A 173 -25.77 -13.85 14.94
C MET A 173 -24.57 -12.92 15.02
N MET A 174 -24.11 -12.40 13.87
CA MET A 174 -22.87 -11.63 13.76
C MET A 174 -23.10 -10.12 13.75
N GLY A 175 -24.30 -9.67 13.44
CA GLY A 175 -24.57 -8.31 13.01
C GLY A 175 -24.07 -8.05 11.57
N PRO A 176 -24.37 -6.86 11.02
CA PRO A 176 -23.85 -6.44 9.73
C PRO A 176 -22.37 -6.10 9.82
N ILE A 177 -21.68 -6.08 8.69
CA ILE A 177 -20.27 -5.73 8.58
C ILE A 177 -20.10 -4.22 8.50
N SER A 178 -19.12 -3.69 9.22
CA SER A 178 -18.78 -2.27 9.26
C SER A 178 -17.30 -2.04 8.96
N LYS A 179 -16.94 -0.78 8.69
CA LYS A 179 -15.55 -0.39 8.49
C LYS A 179 -14.73 -0.73 9.75
N GLY A 180 -13.63 -1.47 9.56
CA GLY A 180 -12.74 -1.89 10.64
C GLY A 180 -12.93 -3.35 11.08
N ASP A 181 -14.01 -4.00 10.66
CA ASP A 181 -14.22 -5.42 10.94
C ASP A 181 -13.24 -6.30 10.15
N PHE A 182 -12.60 -7.24 10.86
CA PHE A 182 -11.72 -8.24 10.27
C PHE A 182 -12.28 -9.65 10.46
N ILE A 183 -12.72 -10.25 9.36
CA ILE A 183 -13.41 -11.54 9.37
C ILE A 183 -12.49 -12.63 8.83
N ILE A 184 -12.36 -13.72 9.59
CA ILE A 184 -11.64 -14.92 9.19
C ILE A 184 -12.65 -16.03 8.91
N LEU A 185 -12.73 -16.47 7.65
CA LEU A 185 -13.51 -17.65 7.27
C LEU A 185 -12.59 -18.87 7.13
N ALA A 186 -12.75 -19.84 8.03
CA ALA A 186 -12.00 -21.09 7.99
C ALA A 186 -12.94 -22.28 7.71
N ALA A 187 -12.54 -23.14 6.78
CA ALA A 187 -13.21 -24.39 6.47
C ALA A 187 -12.18 -25.44 6.06
N ARG A 188 -12.58 -26.71 6.04
CA ARG A 188 -11.76 -27.79 5.46
C ARG A 188 -11.58 -27.55 3.95
N PRO A 189 -10.54 -28.13 3.31
CA PRO A 189 -10.45 -28.18 1.86
C PRO A 189 -11.78 -28.65 1.25
N ASP A 190 -12.21 -27.99 0.18
CA ASP A 190 -13.52 -28.21 -0.48
C ASP A 190 -14.77 -28.01 0.40
N GLY A 191 -14.63 -27.39 1.57
CA GLY A 191 -15.74 -27.08 2.48
C GLY A 191 -16.61 -25.88 2.06
N GLY A 192 -16.52 -25.43 0.81
CA GLY A 192 -17.36 -24.35 0.26
C GLY A 192 -16.94 -22.92 0.63
N LYS A 193 -15.74 -22.69 1.18
CA LYS A 193 -15.25 -21.35 1.56
C LYS A 193 -15.30 -20.33 0.41
N THR A 194 -14.81 -20.72 -0.77
CA THR A 194 -14.77 -19.86 -1.96
C THR A 194 -16.17 -19.56 -2.47
N THR A 195 -17.07 -20.54 -2.40
CA THR A 195 -18.47 -20.39 -2.79
C THR A 195 -19.19 -19.40 -1.87
N LEU A 196 -19.04 -19.55 -0.55
CA LEU A 196 -19.64 -18.64 0.42
C LEU A 196 -19.12 -17.21 0.22
N LEU A 197 -17.79 -17.03 0.14
CA LEU A 197 -17.21 -15.70 -0.09
C LEU A 197 -17.64 -15.09 -1.41
N SER A 198 -17.78 -15.88 -2.48
CA SER A 198 -18.28 -15.38 -3.78
C SER A 198 -19.73 -14.87 -3.66
N ALA A 199 -20.58 -15.61 -2.97
CA ALA A 199 -21.96 -15.19 -2.72
C ALA A 199 -22.04 -13.92 -1.89
N GLN A 200 -21.24 -13.82 -0.82
CA GLN A 200 -21.21 -12.62 0.02
C GLN A 200 -20.62 -11.41 -0.71
N ALA A 201 -19.54 -11.57 -1.47
CA ALA A 201 -18.96 -10.50 -2.26
C ALA A 201 -19.98 -9.91 -3.24
N VAL A 202 -20.72 -10.76 -3.95
CA VAL A 202 -21.79 -10.32 -4.87
C VAL A 202 -22.93 -9.62 -4.13
N ASN A 203 -23.29 -10.09 -2.94
CA ASN A 203 -24.30 -9.46 -2.11
C ASN A 203 -23.88 -8.07 -1.61
N TRP A 204 -22.62 -7.90 -1.20
CA TRP A 204 -22.08 -6.61 -0.77
C TRP A 204 -21.89 -5.66 -1.94
N CYS A 205 -21.46 -6.13 -3.12
CA CYS A 205 -21.38 -5.30 -4.32
C CYS A 205 -22.69 -4.57 -4.63
N LYS A 206 -23.85 -5.18 -4.35
CA LYS A 206 -25.17 -4.56 -4.56
C LYS A 206 -25.51 -3.45 -3.57
N GLN A 207 -24.75 -3.33 -2.48
CA GLN A 207 -24.94 -2.37 -1.39
C GLN A 207 -23.88 -1.25 -1.41
N LEU A 208 -22.90 -1.35 -2.32
CA LEU A 208 -21.86 -0.35 -2.51
C LEU A 208 -22.42 0.90 -3.22
N GLU A 209 -21.79 2.04 -2.96
CA GLU A 209 -21.98 3.26 -3.77
C GLU A 209 -21.22 3.16 -5.11
N ASP A 210 -21.56 4.04 -6.06
CA ASP A 210 -21.04 3.98 -7.44
C ASP A 210 -19.50 4.14 -7.54
N ASP A 211 -18.87 4.72 -6.52
CA ASP A 211 -17.42 4.93 -6.41
C ASP A 211 -16.69 3.84 -5.58
N GLU A 212 -17.43 2.88 -5.02
CA GLU A 212 -16.87 1.79 -4.22
C GLU A 212 -16.76 0.48 -5.02
N CYS A 213 -15.81 -0.39 -4.65
CA CYS A 213 -15.70 -1.72 -5.26
C CYS A 213 -15.24 -2.80 -4.26
N VAL A 214 -15.58 -4.05 -4.56
CA VAL A 214 -15.02 -5.21 -3.85
C VAL A 214 -13.73 -5.64 -4.54
N LEU A 215 -12.61 -5.55 -3.82
CA LEU A 215 -11.32 -6.09 -4.26
C LEU A 215 -11.22 -7.58 -3.89
N TRP A 216 -11.06 -8.44 -4.89
CA TRP A 216 -10.88 -9.88 -4.69
C TRP A 216 -9.44 -10.31 -4.96
N CYS A 217 -8.71 -10.66 -3.91
CA CYS A 217 -7.38 -11.26 -4.00
C CYS A 217 -7.48 -12.79 -3.94
N ASN A 218 -7.05 -13.47 -5.01
CA ASN A 218 -7.12 -14.92 -5.12
C ASN A 218 -5.73 -15.54 -5.28
N ASN A 219 -5.39 -16.51 -4.43
CA ASN A 219 -4.13 -17.26 -4.49
C ASN A 219 -4.32 -18.79 -4.49
N GLU A 220 -5.56 -19.29 -4.57
CA GLU A 220 -5.84 -20.73 -4.46
C GLU A 220 -6.33 -21.32 -5.79
N GLU A 221 -7.37 -20.74 -6.38
CA GLU A 221 -7.99 -21.29 -7.58
C GLU A 221 -7.66 -20.50 -8.84
N ALA A 222 -7.87 -21.09 -10.01
CA ALA A 222 -7.81 -20.33 -11.27
C ALA A 222 -8.92 -19.25 -11.30
N GLY A 223 -8.56 -18.02 -11.70
CA GLY A 223 -9.47 -16.87 -11.64
C GLY A 223 -10.77 -17.05 -12.44
N ASN A 224 -10.76 -17.82 -13.52
CA ASN A 224 -11.96 -18.15 -14.29
C ASN A 224 -13.00 -18.96 -13.49
N ARG A 225 -12.57 -19.88 -12.62
CA ARG A 225 -13.48 -20.66 -11.76
C ARG A 225 -14.11 -19.81 -10.69
N VAL A 226 -13.36 -18.87 -10.12
CA VAL A 226 -13.89 -17.91 -9.14
C VAL A 226 -14.92 -17.00 -9.81
N ARG A 227 -14.60 -16.44 -10.99
CA ARG A 227 -15.54 -15.60 -11.76
C ARG A 227 -16.83 -16.34 -12.11
N LEU A 228 -16.75 -17.61 -12.51
CA LEU A 228 -17.94 -18.41 -12.76
C LEU A 228 -18.84 -18.46 -11.52
N ARG A 229 -18.30 -18.73 -10.34
CA ARG A 229 -19.10 -18.75 -9.09
C ARG A 229 -19.72 -17.40 -8.75
N GLN A 230 -19.01 -16.31 -9.00
CA GLN A 230 -19.52 -14.95 -8.78
C GLN A 230 -20.67 -14.64 -9.76
N ILE A 231 -20.55 -14.98 -11.04
CA ILE A 231 -21.61 -14.84 -12.04
C ILE A 231 -22.83 -15.67 -11.63
N GLN A 232 -22.62 -16.92 -11.23
CA GLN A 232 -23.68 -17.81 -10.76
C GLN A 232 -24.39 -17.22 -9.53
N ALA A 233 -23.65 -16.66 -8.58
CA ALA A 233 -24.23 -15.99 -7.41
C ALA A 233 -25.00 -14.71 -7.78
N GLY A 234 -24.56 -13.98 -8.80
CA GLY A 234 -25.22 -12.76 -9.28
C GLY A 234 -26.53 -13.03 -10.01
N LEU A 235 -26.52 -14.00 -10.92
CA LEU A 235 -27.63 -14.32 -11.81
C LEU A 235 -28.54 -15.43 -11.30
N SER A 236 -28.12 -16.16 -10.26
CA SER A 236 -28.77 -17.40 -9.81
C SER A 236 -28.86 -18.47 -10.90
N TRP A 237 -27.83 -18.55 -11.76
CA TRP A 237 -27.75 -19.50 -12.87
C TRP A 237 -26.89 -20.71 -12.50
N THR A 238 -27.21 -21.85 -13.09
CA THR A 238 -26.41 -23.07 -13.11
C THR A 238 -25.20 -22.91 -14.04
N THR A 239 -24.23 -23.82 -13.93
CA THR A 239 -23.06 -23.83 -14.82
C THR A 239 -23.49 -24.01 -16.28
N GLU A 240 -24.49 -24.85 -16.54
CA GLU A 240 -24.98 -25.12 -17.89
C GLU A 240 -25.61 -23.86 -18.51
N GLU A 241 -26.40 -23.11 -17.74
CA GLU A 241 -27.01 -21.86 -18.20
C GLU A 241 -25.97 -20.79 -18.54
N VAL A 242 -24.93 -20.63 -17.70
CA VAL A 242 -23.83 -19.70 -17.98
C VAL A 242 -23.05 -20.11 -19.22
N MET A 243 -22.81 -21.41 -19.42
CA MET A 243 -22.05 -21.92 -20.56
C MET A 243 -22.86 -21.91 -21.86
N PHE A 244 -24.19 -21.97 -21.77
CA PHE A 244 -25.07 -21.87 -22.93
C PHE A 244 -25.01 -20.49 -23.58
N ASP A 245 -24.98 -19.41 -22.78
CA ASP A 245 -24.84 -18.04 -23.27
C ASP A 245 -23.91 -17.20 -22.38
N VAL A 246 -22.60 -17.35 -22.65
CA VAL A 246 -21.55 -16.62 -21.92
C VAL A 246 -21.68 -15.11 -22.10
N LYS A 247 -22.15 -14.63 -23.27
CA LYS A 247 -22.27 -13.19 -23.53
C LYS A 247 -23.34 -12.54 -22.67
N LYS A 248 -24.45 -13.24 -22.45
CA LYS A 248 -25.54 -12.77 -21.59
C LYS A 248 -25.22 -12.87 -20.09
N SER A 249 -24.15 -13.59 -19.75
CA SER A 249 -23.73 -13.83 -18.38
C SER A 249 -22.80 -12.75 -17.80
N ILE A 250 -22.42 -11.76 -18.60
CA ILE A 250 -21.53 -10.63 -18.26
C ILE A 250 -22.32 -9.34 -18.44
#